data_AF-A0A7T4WM73-F1
#
_entry.id   AF-A0A7T4WM73-F1
#
_cell.length_a   1.000
_cell.length_b   1.000
_cell.length_c   1.000
_cell.angle_alpha   90.00
_cell.angle_beta   90.00
_cell.angle_gamma   90.00
#
_symmetry.space_group_name_H-M   'P 1'
#
loop_
_entity.id
_entity.type
_entity.pdbx_description
1 polymer ?
#
loop_
_entity_poly.entity_id
_entity_poly.type
_entity_poly.pdbx_seq_one_letter_code
_entity_poly.pdbx_strand_id
1 'polypeptide(L)'
;MAVPVPLGTEDRTARLTLRRPDHWRREDTAQADLRVTGDDVVLTVRSRPSDRAIGDENTGLLARLPGSVDGLLLVGCDPWTTAGAPARLVEYVRPDEGGDVAGTHLLFVTGRHRVDLTIERPLARLLATDELVLAVLESVRAAEPVPVRPERDLEPLPAPGAAPVLDGPRLSAAAVGTLTSLAGRRWDPTLLRTAAGRELIDAGLVGRLGTLPEATQALLEPWQGDAQPVTLEQHLPDGGASRLQAWSQTVVDGTDEAGSVVASVTPDRVVALAAGRLGIGPTWTFPFRTGSLPAHLLGRKLAGGADAPDLPASIVEADPRLARFWAAPWTVSYLRRPSRPNPVTIVRAEGQGFARVGTTTAGETAFRTDSPANVYRSVVRALLG
;
A
#
# COMPACT_ATOMS: atom_id res chain seq x y z
N MET A 1 -9.74 -22.59 0.59
CA MET A 1 -10.72 -22.03 1.54
C MET A 1 -9.94 -21.50 2.72
N ALA A 2 -10.12 -20.23 3.09
CA ALA A 2 -9.51 -19.69 4.30
C ALA A 2 -10.08 -20.44 5.51
N VAL A 3 -9.23 -20.81 6.46
CA VAL A 3 -9.66 -21.42 7.71
C VAL A 3 -10.39 -20.33 8.50
N PRO A 4 -11.66 -20.52 8.93
CA PRO A 4 -12.38 -19.50 9.69
C PRO A 4 -11.58 -19.15 10.94
N VAL A 5 -11.27 -17.87 11.14
CA VAL A 5 -10.68 -17.39 12.40
C VAL A 5 -11.75 -17.56 13.48
N PRO A 6 -11.53 -18.38 14.52
CA PRO A 6 -12.54 -18.60 15.54
C PRO A 6 -12.67 -17.33 16.39
N LEU A 7 -13.72 -16.55 16.13
CA LEU A 7 -14.12 -15.45 17.00
C LEU A 7 -14.99 -16.01 18.12
N GLY A 8 -14.70 -15.63 19.36
CA GLY A 8 -15.38 -16.13 20.55
C GLY A 8 -16.49 -15.17 21.00
N THR A 9 -16.13 -14.27 21.90
CA THR A 9 -17.01 -13.31 22.58
C THR A 9 -17.76 -12.39 21.60
N GLU A 10 -19.07 -12.27 21.81
CA GLU A 10 -19.93 -11.28 21.13
C GLU A 10 -20.10 -10.04 22.03
N ASP A 11 -19.77 -8.87 21.49
CA ASP A 11 -20.04 -7.58 22.11
C ASP A 11 -21.25 -6.93 21.44
N ARG A 12 -22.08 -6.27 22.25
CA ARG A 12 -23.25 -5.52 21.80
C ARG A 12 -23.20 -4.09 22.32
N THR A 13 -23.49 -3.14 21.43
CA THR A 13 -23.84 -1.75 21.76
C THR A 13 -25.30 -1.50 21.42
N ALA A 14 -25.78 -0.27 21.63
CA ALA A 14 -27.12 0.13 21.21
C ALA A 14 -27.32 0.15 19.68
N ARG A 15 -26.25 0.09 18.88
CA ARG A 15 -26.29 0.27 17.43
C ARG A 15 -25.66 -0.87 16.63
N LEU A 16 -24.83 -1.69 17.26
CA LEU A 16 -24.17 -2.81 16.57
C LEU A 16 -23.94 -4.01 17.48
N THR A 17 -23.71 -5.14 16.83
CA THR A 17 -23.08 -6.33 17.41
C THR A 17 -21.82 -6.66 16.64
N LEU A 18 -20.79 -7.18 17.31
CA LEU A 18 -19.58 -7.71 16.69
C LEU A 18 -19.05 -8.89 17.50
N ARG A 19 -18.19 -9.71 16.89
CA ARG A 19 -17.45 -10.78 17.56
C ARG A 19 -15.97 -10.49 17.58
N ARG A 20 -15.31 -10.89 18.65
CA ARG A 20 -13.88 -10.71 18.88
C ARG A 20 -13.26 -11.95 19.53
N PRO A 21 -11.92 -12.06 19.55
CA PRO A 21 -11.26 -13.06 20.39
C PRO A 21 -11.56 -12.87 21.88
N ASP A 22 -11.56 -13.98 22.62
CA ASP A 22 -11.86 -13.97 24.06
C ASP A 22 -10.77 -13.29 24.89
N HIS A 23 -9.51 -13.34 24.44
CA HIS A 23 -8.39 -12.73 25.14
C HIS A 23 -8.30 -11.20 24.96
N TRP A 24 -9.04 -10.64 24.00
CA TRP A 24 -9.18 -9.19 23.87
C TRP A 24 -9.99 -8.65 25.05
N ARG A 25 -9.58 -7.51 25.61
CA ARG A 25 -10.18 -6.95 26.82
C ARG A 25 -11.01 -5.74 26.48
N ARG A 26 -12.21 -5.70 27.03
CA ARG A 26 -13.03 -4.49 27.02
C ARG A 26 -12.45 -3.48 27.99
N GLU A 27 -12.35 -2.24 27.55
CA GLU A 27 -11.92 -1.11 28.36
C GLU A 27 -13.10 -0.18 28.62
N ASP A 28 -13.29 0.21 29.88
CA ASP A 28 -14.31 1.18 30.25
C ASP A 28 -13.79 2.59 29.96
N THR A 29 -14.48 3.30 29.06
CA THR A 29 -14.16 4.68 28.70
C THR A 29 -15.44 5.47 28.45
N ALA A 30 -15.50 6.70 28.96
CA ALA A 30 -16.65 7.57 28.75
C ALA A 30 -16.75 8.12 27.31
N GLN A 31 -15.71 7.94 26.49
CA GLN A 31 -15.60 8.53 25.15
C GLN A 31 -15.93 7.56 24.00
N ALA A 32 -16.36 6.33 24.31
CA ALA A 32 -16.72 5.32 23.32
C ALA A 32 -17.88 4.45 23.81
N ASP A 33 -18.69 3.96 22.87
CA ASP A 33 -19.76 3.00 23.16
C ASP A 33 -19.17 1.61 23.46
N LEU A 34 -18.03 1.32 22.84
CA LEU A 34 -17.22 0.13 23.07
C LEU A 34 -15.76 0.46 22.76
N ARG A 35 -14.85 0.02 23.65
CA ARG A 35 -13.42 -0.01 23.38
C ARG A 35 -12.87 -1.37 23.77
N VAL A 36 -12.08 -1.94 22.88
CA VAL A 36 -11.49 -3.27 23.04
C VAL A 36 -10.03 -3.25 22.62
N THR A 37 -9.17 -3.91 23.38
CA THR A 37 -7.74 -4.01 23.10
C THR A 37 -7.23 -5.44 23.18
N GLY A 38 -6.30 -5.81 22.30
CA GLY A 38 -5.63 -7.11 22.28
C GLY A 38 -4.77 -7.31 21.04
N ASP A 39 -3.68 -8.07 21.14
CA ASP A 39 -2.72 -8.32 20.05
C ASP A 39 -2.16 -7.04 19.39
N ASP A 40 -1.94 -5.98 20.18
CA ASP A 40 -1.57 -4.64 19.72
C ASP A 40 -2.63 -3.96 18.83
N VAL A 41 -3.84 -4.48 18.81
CA VAL A 41 -4.99 -3.92 18.11
C VAL A 41 -5.88 -3.18 19.09
N VAL A 42 -6.32 -2.00 18.69
CA VAL A 42 -7.29 -1.17 19.40
C VAL A 42 -8.52 -0.99 18.54
N LEU A 43 -9.65 -1.53 18.99
CA LEU A 43 -10.97 -1.33 18.37
C LEU A 43 -11.77 -0.33 19.19
N THR A 44 -12.32 0.68 18.54
CA THR A 44 -13.18 1.70 19.16
C THR A 44 -14.45 1.87 18.35
N VAL A 45 -15.61 1.85 19.02
CA VAL A 45 -16.93 2.12 18.43
C VAL A 45 -17.48 3.41 19.01
N ARG A 46 -17.97 4.29 18.13
CA ARG A 46 -18.69 5.50 18.49
C ARG A 46 -19.91 5.65 17.61
N SER A 47 -21.05 5.95 18.21
CA SER A 47 -22.28 6.30 17.50
C SER A 47 -22.67 7.74 17.77
N ARG A 48 -23.19 8.41 16.75
CA ARG A 48 -23.66 9.80 16.84
C ARG A 48 -24.97 9.96 16.07
N PRO A 49 -25.94 10.75 16.57
CA PRO A 49 -27.14 11.07 15.81
C PRO A 49 -26.77 11.66 14.44
N SER A 50 -27.37 11.14 13.37
CA SER A 50 -27.23 11.66 12.02
C SER A 50 -28.29 11.03 11.11
N ASP A 51 -28.94 11.87 10.32
CA ASP A 51 -29.93 11.47 9.31
C ASP A 51 -29.34 11.52 7.89
N ARG A 52 -28.01 11.70 7.76
CA ARG A 52 -27.31 11.80 6.49
C ARG A 52 -27.18 10.43 5.80
N ALA A 53 -27.11 10.46 4.47
CA ALA A 53 -26.80 9.27 3.69
C ALA A 53 -25.33 8.83 3.89
N ILE A 54 -25.03 7.58 3.56
CA ILE A 54 -23.66 7.05 3.70
C ILE A 54 -22.67 7.81 2.83
N GLY A 55 -23.05 8.23 1.62
CA GLY A 55 -22.19 9.03 0.75
C GLY A 55 -21.79 10.37 1.37
N ASP A 56 -22.72 11.06 2.04
CA ASP A 56 -22.44 12.34 2.72
C ASP A 56 -21.52 12.15 3.93
N GLU A 57 -21.78 11.11 4.74
CA GLU A 57 -20.93 10.79 5.89
C GLU A 57 -19.53 10.35 5.47
N ASN A 58 -19.41 9.56 4.40
CA ASN A 58 -18.12 9.14 3.88
C ASN A 58 -17.36 10.32 3.25
N THR A 59 -18.03 11.19 2.49
CA THR A 59 -17.44 12.43 1.98
C THR A 59 -16.92 13.28 3.14
N GLY A 60 -17.71 13.42 4.21
CA GLY A 60 -17.30 14.11 5.43
C GLY A 60 -16.11 13.46 6.12
N LEU A 61 -16.02 12.13 6.13
CA LEU A 61 -14.88 11.37 6.67
C LEU A 61 -13.61 11.58 5.83
N LEU A 62 -13.71 11.45 4.51
CA LEU A 62 -12.58 11.60 3.59
C LEU A 62 -12.05 13.04 3.53
N ALA A 63 -12.90 14.04 3.78
CA ALA A 63 -12.47 15.44 3.88
C ALA A 63 -11.67 15.74 5.15
N ARG A 64 -11.93 15.04 6.26
CA ARG A 64 -11.29 15.30 7.57
C ARG A 64 -10.08 14.40 7.86
N LEU A 65 -10.04 13.18 7.33
CA LEU A 65 -8.97 12.23 7.64
C LEU A 65 -7.57 12.75 7.21
N PRO A 66 -7.35 13.22 5.97
CA PRO A 66 -6.03 13.72 5.57
C PRO A 66 -5.52 14.90 6.41
N GLY A 67 -6.43 15.73 6.94
CA GLY A 67 -6.08 16.86 7.82
C GLY A 67 -6.02 16.50 9.31
N SER A 68 -6.26 15.24 9.69
CA SER A 68 -6.27 14.83 11.09
C SER A 68 -4.88 14.59 11.66
N VAL A 69 -3.95 14.14 10.82
CA VAL A 69 -2.54 13.91 11.15
C VAL A 69 -1.71 14.24 9.92
N ASP A 70 -0.65 15.03 10.08
CA ASP A 70 0.26 15.33 8.97
C ASP A 70 0.91 14.04 8.44
N GLY A 71 0.98 13.90 7.13
CA GLY A 71 1.49 12.70 6.47
C GLY A 71 0.56 11.48 6.47
N LEU A 72 -0.72 11.61 6.87
CA LEU A 72 -1.69 10.51 6.76
C LEU A 72 -1.90 10.10 5.29
N LEU A 73 -1.68 8.82 5.01
CA LEU A 73 -1.94 8.20 3.72
C LEU A 73 -3.29 7.49 3.73
N LEU A 74 -4.23 7.97 2.91
CA LEU A 74 -5.43 7.20 2.60
C LEU A 74 -5.05 6.05 1.67
N VAL A 75 -5.23 4.83 2.15
CA VAL A 75 -4.85 3.61 1.42
C VAL A 75 -5.99 3.15 0.54
N GLY A 76 -7.21 3.03 1.08
CA GLY A 76 -8.34 2.45 0.35
C GLY A 76 -9.69 2.97 0.83
N CYS A 77 -10.70 2.86 -0.02
CA CYS A 77 -12.09 3.15 0.29
C CYS A 77 -12.97 2.24 -0.55
N ASP A 78 -13.70 1.31 0.09
CA ASP A 78 -14.54 0.35 -0.61
C ASP A 78 -15.93 0.24 0.05
N PRO A 79 -16.99 -0.09 -0.72
CA PRO A 79 -18.29 -0.41 -0.15
C PRO A 79 -18.19 -1.64 0.75
N TRP A 80 -18.83 -1.58 1.92
CA TRP A 80 -18.89 -2.69 2.87
C TRP A 80 -20.32 -3.18 3.01
N THR A 81 -20.53 -4.50 2.98
CA THR A 81 -21.89 -5.07 2.88
C THR A 81 -22.28 -5.94 4.06
N THR A 82 -21.30 -6.45 4.83
CA THR A 82 -21.59 -7.41 5.90
C THR A 82 -22.28 -6.75 7.10
N ALA A 83 -22.17 -5.44 7.27
CA ALA A 83 -22.81 -4.67 8.34
C ALA A 83 -24.34 -4.75 8.35
N GLY A 84 -25.00 -5.17 7.26
CA GLY A 84 -26.47 -5.16 7.15
C GLY A 84 -27.06 -3.75 7.08
N ALA A 85 -26.23 -2.76 6.75
CA ALA A 85 -26.58 -1.35 6.60
C ALA A 85 -25.66 -0.71 5.53
N PRO A 86 -26.04 0.43 4.92
CA PRO A 86 -25.16 1.14 4.00
C PRO A 86 -23.85 1.53 4.70
N ALA A 87 -22.71 1.05 4.18
CA ALA A 87 -21.41 1.18 4.83
C ALA A 87 -20.26 1.42 3.84
N ARG A 88 -19.17 1.98 4.37
CA ARG A 88 -17.88 2.21 3.70
C ARG A 88 -16.76 1.74 4.62
N LEU A 89 -15.78 1.07 4.05
CA LEU A 89 -14.54 0.72 4.72
C LEU A 89 -13.44 1.62 4.18
N VAL A 90 -12.89 2.48 5.05
CA VAL A 90 -11.75 3.35 4.73
C VAL A 90 -10.53 2.81 5.44
N GLU A 91 -9.45 2.58 4.70
CA GLU A 91 -8.17 2.14 5.25
C GLU A 91 -7.14 3.26 5.08
N TYR A 92 -6.34 3.49 6.11
CA TYR A 92 -5.34 4.54 6.14
C TYR A 92 -4.09 4.11 6.92
N VAL A 93 -3.00 4.83 6.70
CA VAL A 93 -1.80 4.78 7.56
C VAL A 93 -1.49 6.19 8.02
N ARG A 94 -1.22 6.35 9.31
CA ARG A 94 -0.85 7.63 9.89
C ARG A 94 0.51 7.52 10.60
N PRO A 95 1.35 8.54 10.53
CA PRO A 95 2.55 8.61 11.36
C PRO A 95 2.20 8.65 12.86
N ASP A 96 3.10 8.13 13.68
CA ASP A 96 3.06 8.21 15.15
C ASP A 96 4.48 8.23 15.71
N GLU A 97 4.66 8.72 16.95
CA GLU A 97 5.99 8.81 17.59
C GLU A 97 6.64 7.43 17.74
N GLY A 98 5.84 6.38 17.94
CA GLY A 98 6.28 5.00 18.10
C GLY A 98 6.41 4.18 16.81
N GLY A 99 6.23 4.81 15.63
CA GLY A 99 6.13 4.13 14.33
C GLY A 99 4.74 4.26 13.72
N ASP A 100 4.63 3.99 12.43
CA ASP A 100 3.38 4.23 11.70
C ASP A 100 2.25 3.31 12.21
N VAL A 101 1.03 3.85 12.21
CA VAL A 101 -0.18 3.14 12.64
C VAL A 101 -1.07 2.86 11.43
N ALA A 102 -1.39 1.59 11.22
CA ALA A 102 -2.39 1.17 10.25
C ALA A 102 -3.79 1.24 10.86
N GLY A 103 -4.67 2.00 10.22
CA GLY A 103 -6.04 2.21 10.62
C GLY A 103 -7.05 1.65 9.62
N THR A 104 -8.13 1.10 10.16
CA THR A 104 -9.31 0.70 9.40
C THR A 104 -10.54 1.34 10.03
N HIS A 105 -11.29 2.12 9.24
CA HIS A 105 -12.49 2.83 9.66
C HIS A 105 -13.69 2.27 8.89
N LEU A 106 -14.48 1.45 9.56
CA LEU A 106 -15.79 1.04 9.08
C LEU A 106 -16.83 2.08 9.51
N LEU A 107 -17.38 2.79 8.53
CA LEU A 107 -18.44 3.76 8.71
C LEU A 107 -19.74 3.18 8.18
N PHE A 108 -20.81 3.18 8.96
CA PHE A 108 -22.14 2.83 8.46
C PHE A 108 -23.23 3.70 9.08
N VAL A 109 -24.36 3.79 8.38
CA VAL A 109 -25.50 4.60 8.81
C VAL A 109 -26.72 3.73 9.05
N THR A 110 -27.50 4.08 10.07
CA THR A 110 -28.76 3.39 10.43
C THR A 110 -30.00 4.17 10.01
N GLY A 111 -29.82 5.33 9.38
CA GLY A 111 -30.87 6.29 9.04
C GLY A 111 -31.23 7.27 10.17
N ARG A 112 -30.74 7.04 11.40
CA ARG A 112 -30.84 7.98 12.54
C ARG A 112 -29.50 8.24 13.23
N HIS A 113 -28.53 7.37 12.98
CA HIS A 113 -27.19 7.47 13.54
C HIS A 113 -26.17 7.14 12.47
N ARG A 114 -25.03 7.82 12.54
CA ARG A 114 -23.77 7.31 12.00
C ARG A 114 -23.05 6.50 13.07
N VAL A 115 -22.38 5.44 12.65
CA VAL A 115 -21.59 4.57 13.51
C VAL A 115 -20.19 4.48 12.93
N ASP A 116 -19.22 4.92 13.72
CA ASP A 116 -17.80 4.87 13.44
C ASP A 116 -17.19 3.69 14.21
N LEU A 117 -16.68 2.69 13.50
CA LEU A 117 -15.86 1.63 14.06
C LEU A 117 -14.44 1.81 13.53
N THR A 118 -13.50 2.09 14.42
CA THR A 118 -12.08 2.28 14.08
C THR A 118 -11.25 1.17 14.71
N ILE A 119 -10.41 0.53 13.91
CA ILE A 119 -9.43 -0.47 14.33
C ILE A 119 -8.05 0.07 13.99
N GLU A 120 -7.22 0.32 14.99
CA GLU A 120 -5.83 0.77 14.80
C GLU A 120 -4.85 -0.26 15.35
N ARG A 121 -3.69 -0.35 14.69
CA ARG A 121 -2.58 -1.23 15.08
C ARG A 121 -1.25 -0.71 14.54
N PRO A 122 -0.10 -1.01 15.17
CA PRO A 122 1.20 -0.69 14.58
C PRO A 122 1.32 -1.29 13.18
N LEU A 123 1.92 -0.56 12.24
CA LEU A 123 2.09 -1.00 10.85
C LEU A 123 2.86 -2.32 10.76
N ALA A 124 3.87 -2.51 11.61
CA ALA A 124 4.62 -3.75 11.73
C ALA A 124 3.76 -4.97 12.12
N ARG A 125 2.58 -4.76 12.72
CA ARG A 125 1.62 -5.82 13.08
C ARG A 125 0.55 -6.04 12.01
N LEU A 126 0.50 -5.19 10.97
CA LEU A 126 -0.57 -5.20 9.95
C LEU A 126 -0.87 -6.60 9.44
N LEU A 127 0.15 -7.34 9.01
CA LEU A 127 0.03 -8.68 8.41
C LEU A 127 -0.26 -9.77 9.42
N ALA A 128 0.32 -9.69 10.61
CA ALA A 128 0.16 -10.69 11.66
C ALA A 128 -1.28 -10.73 12.18
N THR A 129 -1.98 -9.59 12.14
CA THR A 129 -3.35 -9.46 12.64
C THR A 129 -4.39 -9.26 11.54
N ASP A 130 -4.01 -9.27 10.26
CA ASP A 130 -4.89 -8.85 9.16
C ASP A 130 -6.12 -9.74 9.03
N GLU A 131 -5.92 -11.05 8.99
CA GLU A 131 -7.00 -12.06 8.91
C GLU A 131 -7.94 -11.96 10.12
N LEU A 132 -7.37 -11.72 11.31
CA LEU A 132 -8.15 -11.55 12.53
C LEU A 132 -9.00 -10.27 12.48
N VAL A 133 -8.41 -9.15 12.07
CA VAL A 133 -9.13 -7.88 11.93
C VAL A 133 -10.23 -7.97 10.88
N LEU A 134 -9.95 -8.62 9.74
CA LEU A 134 -10.94 -8.85 8.70
C LEU A 134 -12.11 -9.70 9.22
N ALA A 135 -11.83 -10.79 9.94
CA ALA A 135 -12.87 -11.61 10.55
C ALA A 135 -13.74 -10.81 11.54
N VAL A 136 -13.13 -9.95 12.37
CA VAL A 136 -13.87 -9.05 13.28
C VAL A 136 -14.77 -8.11 12.49
N LEU A 137 -14.27 -7.45 11.44
CA LEU A 137 -15.06 -6.57 10.57
C LEU A 137 -16.22 -7.32 9.89
N GLU A 138 -15.97 -8.53 9.41
CA GLU A 138 -16.98 -9.39 8.78
C GLU A 138 -18.06 -9.87 9.74
N SER A 139 -17.81 -9.83 11.05
CA SER A 139 -18.79 -10.15 12.09
C SER A 139 -19.69 -8.97 12.48
N VAL A 140 -19.33 -7.73 12.11
CA VAL A 140 -20.08 -6.52 12.49
C VAL A 140 -21.46 -6.54 11.86
N ARG A 141 -22.51 -6.34 12.66
CA ARG A 141 -23.90 -6.20 12.20
C ARG A 141 -24.55 -5.00 12.87
N ALA A 142 -25.34 -4.23 12.13
CA ALA A 142 -26.24 -3.23 12.70
C ALA A 142 -27.27 -3.94 13.60
N ALA A 143 -27.58 -3.34 14.76
CA ALA A 143 -28.47 -3.94 15.74
C ALA A 143 -29.95 -3.96 15.28
N GLU A 144 -30.34 -2.99 14.45
CA GLU A 144 -31.69 -2.89 13.90
C GLU A 144 -31.64 -3.04 12.37
N PRO A 145 -32.68 -3.63 11.73
CA PRO A 145 -32.77 -3.69 10.28
C PRO A 145 -32.80 -2.29 9.66
N VAL A 146 -31.86 -2.02 8.76
CA VAL A 146 -31.80 -0.75 8.03
C VAL A 146 -32.29 -0.99 6.61
N PRO A 147 -33.27 -0.22 6.09
CA PRO A 147 -33.67 -0.33 4.70
C PRO A 147 -32.48 0.07 3.80
N VAL A 148 -31.89 -0.93 3.15
CA VAL A 148 -30.79 -0.72 2.20
C VAL A 148 -31.39 -0.29 0.87
N ARG A 149 -31.15 0.95 0.47
CA ARG A 149 -31.33 1.35 -0.93
C ARG A 149 -30.00 1.11 -1.66
N PRO A 150 -30.00 0.40 -2.80
CA PRO A 150 -28.79 0.28 -3.60
C PRO A 150 -28.40 1.67 -4.12
N GLU A 151 -27.29 2.17 -3.61
CA GLU A 151 -26.67 3.41 -4.07
C GLU A 151 -25.94 3.11 -5.38
N ARG A 152 -26.42 3.68 -6.49
CA ARG A 152 -25.88 3.39 -7.82
C ARG A 152 -24.66 4.24 -8.18
N ASP A 153 -24.59 5.44 -7.62
CA ASP A 153 -23.51 6.39 -7.86
C ASP A 153 -22.63 6.45 -6.62
N LEU A 154 -21.33 6.28 -6.81
CA LEU A 154 -20.36 6.43 -5.73
C LEU A 154 -19.89 7.87 -5.64
N GLU A 155 -19.67 8.32 -4.41
CA GLU A 155 -19.14 9.63 -4.10
C GLU A 155 -17.73 9.85 -4.70
N PRO A 156 -17.37 11.10 -5.02
CA PRO A 156 -16.01 11.42 -5.47
C PRO A 156 -15.00 11.12 -4.36
N LEU A 157 -13.88 10.52 -4.75
CA LEU A 157 -12.76 10.27 -3.84
C LEU A 157 -11.79 11.46 -3.87
N PRO A 158 -11.12 11.77 -2.74
CA PRO A 158 -10.11 12.83 -2.73
C PRO A 158 -8.95 12.44 -3.64
N ALA A 159 -8.27 13.45 -4.19
CA ALA A 159 -7.03 13.22 -4.90
C ALA A 159 -6.00 12.57 -3.95
N PRO A 160 -5.17 11.63 -4.44
CA PRO A 160 -4.08 11.10 -3.65
C PRO A 160 -3.14 12.24 -3.22
N GLY A 161 -2.62 12.16 -2.00
CA GLY A 161 -1.61 13.09 -1.51
C GLY A 161 -0.32 13.04 -2.33
N ALA A 162 0.54 14.04 -2.17
CA ALA A 162 1.85 14.03 -2.81
C ALA A 162 2.64 12.79 -2.34
N ALA A 163 3.24 12.07 -3.29
CA ALA A 163 4.08 10.94 -2.97
C ALA A 163 5.28 11.43 -2.12
N PRO A 164 5.61 10.72 -1.02
CA PRO A 164 6.81 11.04 -0.27
C PRO A 164 8.04 10.91 -1.18
N VAL A 165 8.97 11.84 -1.02
CA VAL A 165 10.26 11.84 -1.73
C VAL A 165 11.34 11.38 -0.76
N LEU A 166 12.34 10.68 -1.28
CA LEU A 166 13.55 10.35 -0.55
C LEU A 166 14.48 11.56 -0.55
N ASP A 167 14.81 12.05 0.64
CA ASP A 167 15.78 13.13 0.81
C ASP A 167 17.20 12.55 0.96
N GLY A 168 18.16 13.12 0.22
CA GLY A 168 19.54 12.68 0.27
C GLY A 168 20.37 13.17 -0.91
N PRO A 169 21.68 12.86 -0.93
CA PRO A 169 22.53 13.17 -2.06
C PRO A 169 22.06 12.40 -3.29
N ARG A 170 21.96 13.11 -4.41
CA ARG A 170 21.67 12.53 -5.72
C ARG A 170 22.98 12.14 -6.39
N LEU A 171 23.09 10.86 -6.72
CA LEU A 171 24.30 10.22 -7.21
C LEU A 171 24.08 9.61 -8.59
N SER A 172 25.10 9.66 -9.43
CA SER A 172 25.19 8.88 -10.66
C SER A 172 25.27 7.38 -10.36
N ALA A 173 24.88 6.54 -11.32
CA ALA A 173 24.98 5.08 -11.17
C ALA A 173 26.42 4.62 -10.88
N ALA A 174 27.42 5.30 -11.45
CA ALA A 174 28.83 5.03 -11.19
C ALA A 174 29.24 5.41 -9.75
N ALA A 175 28.72 6.52 -9.21
CA ALA A 175 28.92 6.91 -7.82
C ALA A 175 28.24 5.95 -6.83
N VAL A 176 27.01 5.51 -7.10
CA VAL A 176 26.34 4.48 -6.30
C VAL A 176 27.15 3.18 -6.31
N GLY A 177 27.57 2.68 -7.48
CA GLY A 177 28.39 1.48 -7.57
C GLY A 177 29.73 1.61 -6.84
N THR A 178 30.36 2.79 -6.92
CA THR A 178 31.58 3.08 -6.15
C THR A 178 31.31 3.07 -4.65
N LEU A 179 30.24 3.71 -4.19
CA LEU A 179 29.84 3.76 -2.78
C LEU A 179 29.59 2.35 -2.23
N THR A 180 28.80 1.54 -2.94
CA THR A 180 28.53 0.15 -2.56
C THR A 180 29.82 -0.68 -2.49
N SER A 181 30.79 -0.45 -3.39
CA SER A 181 32.07 -1.17 -3.37
C SER A 181 32.92 -0.89 -2.12
N LEU A 182 32.62 0.17 -1.36
CA LEU A 182 33.31 0.50 -0.12
C LEU A 182 32.83 -0.35 1.07
N ALA A 183 31.68 -1.02 0.95
CA ALA A 183 31.11 -1.79 2.05
C ALA A 183 31.99 -3.01 2.39
N GLY A 184 32.41 -3.12 3.66
CA GLY A 184 33.13 -4.28 4.20
C GLY A 184 34.54 -4.50 3.64
N ARG A 185 35.09 -3.54 2.88
CA ARG A 185 36.38 -3.69 2.18
C ARG A 185 37.40 -2.66 2.63
N ARG A 186 38.68 -3.05 2.53
CA ARG A 186 39.79 -2.13 2.71
C ARG A 186 39.83 -1.17 1.53
N TRP A 187 39.88 0.11 1.88
CA TRP A 187 39.67 1.21 0.95
C TRP A 187 40.84 1.40 -0.02
N ASP A 188 40.55 1.62 -1.30
CA ASP A 188 41.53 1.98 -2.34
C ASP A 188 41.51 3.50 -2.61
N PRO A 189 42.56 4.25 -2.21
CA PRO A 189 42.64 5.69 -2.41
C PRO A 189 42.57 6.14 -3.88
N THR A 190 42.82 5.24 -4.84
CA THR A 190 42.72 5.57 -6.27
C THR A 190 41.27 5.81 -6.71
N LEU A 191 40.28 5.22 -6.03
CA LEU A 191 38.85 5.40 -6.34
C LEU A 191 38.43 6.86 -6.21
N LEU A 192 38.98 7.62 -5.25
CA LEU A 192 38.69 9.06 -5.10
C LEU A 192 39.13 9.92 -6.29
N ARG A 193 40.08 9.43 -7.10
CA ARG A 193 40.58 10.20 -8.24
C ARG A 193 39.66 10.10 -9.45
N THR A 194 38.77 9.11 -9.46
CA THR A 194 37.74 8.91 -10.50
C THR A 194 36.64 9.96 -10.38
N ALA A 195 35.85 10.15 -11.44
CA ALA A 195 34.71 11.06 -11.42
C ALA A 195 33.68 10.66 -10.34
N ALA A 196 33.38 9.36 -10.23
CA ALA A 196 32.48 8.81 -9.22
C ALA A 196 32.99 9.04 -7.80
N GLY A 197 34.29 8.84 -7.54
CA GLY A 197 34.87 9.09 -6.23
C GLY A 197 34.86 10.58 -5.83
N ARG A 198 35.05 11.50 -6.78
CA ARG A 198 34.92 12.95 -6.54
C ARG A 198 33.48 13.33 -6.22
N GLU A 199 32.52 12.75 -6.92
CA GLU A 199 31.10 12.95 -6.66
C GLU A 199 30.72 12.53 -5.23
N LEU A 200 31.25 11.40 -4.72
CA LEU A 200 31.05 11.00 -3.33
C LEU A 200 31.67 11.96 -2.31
N ILE A 201 32.79 12.62 -2.66
CA ILE A 201 33.39 13.66 -1.81
C ILE A 201 32.53 14.92 -1.81
N ASP A 202 32.10 15.36 -2.99
CA ASP A 202 31.30 16.58 -3.14
C ASP A 202 29.92 16.42 -2.48
N ALA A 203 29.36 15.21 -2.50
CA ALA A 203 28.16 14.83 -1.78
C ALA A 203 28.35 14.68 -0.25
N GLY A 204 29.58 14.82 0.25
CA GLY A 204 29.90 14.68 1.68
C GLY A 204 29.84 13.25 2.23
N LEU A 205 29.69 12.24 1.36
CA LEU A 205 29.63 10.83 1.76
C LEU A 205 31.02 10.28 2.08
N VAL A 206 32.08 10.84 1.50
CA VAL A 206 33.47 10.45 1.76
C VAL A 206 34.33 11.68 1.97
N GLY A 207 35.19 11.67 3.00
CA GLY A 207 36.13 12.76 3.23
C GLY A 207 37.22 12.83 2.15
N ARG A 208 37.81 14.01 1.95
CA ARG A 208 38.90 14.23 0.96
C ARG A 208 40.12 13.33 1.15
N LEU A 209 40.37 12.89 2.39
CA LEU A 209 41.44 11.97 2.75
C LEU A 209 40.98 10.51 2.85
N GLY A 210 39.70 10.24 2.56
CA GLY A 210 39.14 8.91 2.61
C GLY A 210 38.47 8.46 3.88
N THR A 211 38.21 9.39 4.78
CA THR A 211 37.49 9.10 6.00
C THR A 211 36.01 8.91 5.68
N LEU A 212 35.40 7.84 6.20
CA LEU A 212 33.96 7.62 6.11
C LEU A 212 33.28 8.25 7.34
N PRO A 213 32.42 9.27 7.17
CA PRO A 213 31.56 9.75 8.24
C PRO A 213 30.72 8.61 8.83
N GLU A 214 30.36 8.72 10.11
CA GLU A 214 29.55 7.71 10.81
C GLU A 214 28.22 7.44 10.08
N ALA A 215 27.56 8.50 9.60
CA ALA A 215 26.34 8.37 8.79
C ALA A 215 26.56 7.54 7.51
N THR A 216 27.71 7.69 6.85
CA THR A 216 28.05 6.86 5.69
C THR A 216 28.35 5.43 6.10
N GLN A 217 29.00 5.20 7.25
CA GLN A 217 29.26 3.84 7.73
C GLN A 217 27.95 3.08 8.01
N ALA A 218 26.98 3.74 8.66
CA ALA A 218 25.64 3.19 8.87
C ALA A 218 24.93 2.90 7.54
N LEU A 219 25.06 3.80 6.55
CA LEU A 219 24.50 3.60 5.21
C LEU A 219 25.09 2.37 4.49
N LEU A 220 26.38 2.09 4.70
CA LEU A 220 27.09 0.97 4.08
C LEU A 220 26.89 -0.37 4.80
N GLU A 221 26.47 -0.37 6.08
CA GLU A 221 26.33 -1.58 6.89
C GLU A 221 25.49 -2.67 6.19
N PRO A 222 24.32 -2.38 5.58
CA PRO A 222 23.52 -3.40 4.92
C PRO A 222 24.15 -4.00 3.65
N TRP A 223 25.19 -3.38 3.10
CA TRP A 223 25.91 -3.84 1.90
C TRP A 223 27.17 -4.66 2.19
N GLN A 224 27.56 -4.84 3.45
CA GLN A 224 28.79 -5.56 3.79
C GLN A 224 28.74 -7.07 3.53
N GLY A 225 27.54 -7.63 3.27
CA GLY A 225 27.34 -9.05 2.97
C GLY A 225 26.54 -9.27 1.68
N ASP A 226 26.07 -10.50 1.47
CA ASP A 226 25.32 -10.90 0.27
C ASP A 226 23.81 -10.55 0.34
N ALA A 227 23.44 -9.60 1.20
CA ALA A 227 22.06 -9.18 1.40
C ALA A 227 21.50 -8.58 0.10
N GLN A 228 20.52 -9.27 -0.48
CA GLN A 228 19.79 -8.78 -1.65
C GLN A 228 18.71 -7.77 -1.21
N PRO A 229 18.45 -6.71 -1.98
CA PRO A 229 17.40 -5.76 -1.66
C PRO A 229 16.02 -6.30 -2.01
N VAL A 230 15.00 -5.76 -1.34
CA VAL A 230 13.65 -5.70 -1.90
C VAL A 230 13.67 -4.66 -3.02
N THR A 231 13.20 -5.01 -4.20
CA THR A 231 13.23 -4.11 -5.36
C THR A 231 11.82 -3.86 -5.87
N LEU A 232 11.43 -2.60 -5.97
CA LEU A 232 10.27 -2.15 -6.73
C LEU A 232 10.77 -1.50 -8.02
N GLU A 233 10.56 -2.20 -9.13
CA GLU A 233 10.87 -1.72 -10.47
C GLU A 233 9.58 -1.31 -11.17
N GLN A 234 9.59 -0.17 -11.87
CA GLN A 234 8.41 0.32 -12.58
C GLN A 234 8.76 0.74 -14.00
N HIS A 235 7.89 0.35 -14.92
CA HIS A 235 7.86 0.83 -16.30
C HIS A 235 6.66 1.76 -16.45
N LEU A 236 6.95 3.01 -16.79
CA LEU A 236 5.99 4.08 -16.95
C LEU A 236 5.35 4.02 -18.36
N PRO A 237 4.16 4.62 -18.55
CA PRO A 237 3.49 4.60 -19.85
C PRO A 237 4.28 5.29 -20.97
N ASP A 238 5.15 6.24 -20.62
CA ASP A 238 6.00 6.99 -21.54
C ASP A 238 7.30 6.25 -21.92
N GLY A 239 7.49 5.02 -21.41
CA GLY A 239 8.69 4.21 -21.62
C GLY A 239 9.81 4.46 -20.61
N GLY A 240 9.64 5.42 -19.71
CA GLY A 240 10.57 5.64 -18.60
C GLY A 240 10.60 4.44 -17.65
N ALA A 241 11.77 4.18 -17.07
CA ALA A 241 11.93 3.17 -16.03
C ALA A 241 12.46 3.79 -14.74
N SER A 242 12.06 3.18 -13.64
CA SER A 242 12.38 3.69 -12.33
C SER A 242 12.52 2.53 -11.34
N ARG A 243 13.44 2.66 -10.38
CA ARG A 243 13.74 1.60 -9.41
C ARG A 243 13.88 2.16 -7.98
N LEU A 244 13.21 1.49 -7.04
CA LEU A 244 13.47 1.60 -5.59
C LEU A 244 14.10 0.29 -5.13
N GLN A 245 15.24 0.38 -4.46
CA GLN A 245 15.89 -0.75 -3.82
C GLN A 245 16.02 -0.47 -2.34
N ALA A 246 15.54 -1.40 -1.51
CA ALA A 246 15.58 -1.28 -0.07
C ALA A 246 16.31 -2.48 0.52
N TRP A 247 17.39 -2.17 1.22
CA TRP A 247 17.96 -3.01 2.28
C TRP A 247 17.33 -2.58 3.61
N SER A 248 17.61 -3.30 4.70
CA SER A 248 17.00 -3.09 6.03
C SER A 248 16.66 -1.62 6.37
N GLN A 249 17.65 -0.73 6.24
CA GLN A 249 17.46 0.72 6.43
C GLN A 249 18.06 1.58 5.31
N THR A 250 18.90 1.00 4.44
CA THR A 250 19.49 1.71 3.30
C THR A 250 18.57 1.61 2.08
N VAL A 251 18.20 2.77 1.53
CA VAL A 251 17.38 2.86 0.32
C VAL A 251 18.15 3.57 -0.78
N VAL A 252 18.03 3.02 -1.99
CA VAL A 252 18.44 3.66 -3.24
C VAL A 252 17.19 3.86 -4.08
N ASP A 253 16.84 5.11 -4.35
CA ASP A 253 15.69 5.49 -5.16
C ASP A 253 16.15 6.29 -6.38
N GLY A 254 15.95 5.76 -7.58
CA GLY A 254 16.37 6.41 -8.80
C GLY A 254 15.46 6.21 -10.00
N THR A 255 15.72 7.05 -11.00
CA THR A 255 15.25 6.88 -12.38
C THR A 255 16.45 6.77 -13.29
N ASP A 256 16.27 6.22 -14.49
CA ASP A 256 17.38 6.07 -15.44
C ASP A 256 17.97 7.43 -15.88
N GLU A 257 17.18 8.51 -15.83
CA GLU A 257 17.58 9.85 -16.31
C GLU A 257 18.14 10.77 -15.20
N ALA A 258 17.63 10.69 -13.98
CA ALA A 258 17.90 11.70 -12.93
C ALA A 258 18.92 11.23 -11.87
N GLY A 259 19.56 10.07 -12.06
CA GLY A 259 20.39 9.45 -11.04
C GLY A 259 19.58 8.91 -9.85
N SER A 260 20.27 8.48 -8.81
CA SER A 260 19.68 7.84 -7.63
C SER A 260 19.95 8.64 -6.36
N VAL A 261 18.93 8.80 -5.53
CA VAL A 261 19.08 9.27 -4.16
C VAL A 261 19.40 8.09 -3.27
N VAL A 262 20.38 8.25 -2.39
CA VAL A 262 20.78 7.22 -1.42
C VAL A 262 20.62 7.76 -0.01
N ALA A 263 19.88 7.07 0.84
CA ALA A 263 19.66 7.50 2.22
C ALA A 263 19.37 6.34 3.16
N SER A 264 19.57 6.58 4.45
CA SER A 264 19.11 5.72 5.53
C SER A 264 17.73 6.20 6.01
N VAL A 265 16.75 5.31 6.03
CA VAL A 265 15.37 5.62 6.45
C VAL A 265 14.78 4.49 7.30
N THR A 266 13.75 4.79 8.07
CA THR A 266 13.03 3.77 8.85
C THR A 266 12.26 2.81 7.93
N PRO A 267 12.03 1.55 8.34
CA PRO A 267 11.27 0.59 7.54
C PRO A 267 9.88 1.09 7.12
N ASP A 268 9.17 1.77 8.03
CA ASP A 268 7.86 2.37 7.76
C ASP A 268 7.94 3.44 6.67
N ARG A 269 9.01 4.27 6.68
CA ARG A 269 9.25 5.25 5.63
C ARG A 269 9.53 4.60 4.28
N VAL A 270 10.20 3.45 4.24
CA VAL A 270 10.38 2.67 2.98
C VAL A 270 9.03 2.21 2.44
N VAL A 271 8.13 1.75 3.30
CA VAL A 271 6.76 1.37 2.91
C VAL A 271 6.02 2.56 2.31
N ALA A 272 6.09 3.73 2.95
CA ALA A 272 5.47 4.95 2.45
C ALA A 272 6.02 5.37 1.08
N LEU A 273 7.35 5.32 0.88
CA LEU A 273 8.00 5.59 -0.41
C LEU A 273 7.52 4.64 -1.50
N ALA A 274 7.55 3.32 -1.25
CA ALA A 274 7.08 2.33 -2.21
C ALA A 274 5.58 2.46 -2.52
N ALA A 275 4.75 2.78 -1.52
CA ALA A 275 3.32 3.02 -1.70
C ALA A 275 3.05 4.27 -2.55
N GLY A 276 3.74 5.38 -2.28
CA GLY A 276 3.65 6.60 -3.07
C GLY A 276 4.07 6.38 -4.52
N ARG A 277 5.15 5.62 -4.75
CA ARG A 277 5.64 5.28 -6.08
C ARG A 277 4.65 4.42 -6.88
N LEU A 278 3.98 3.49 -6.21
CA LEU A 278 2.89 2.71 -6.80
C LEU A 278 1.64 3.55 -7.08
N GLY A 279 1.57 4.80 -6.59
CA GLY A 279 0.39 5.65 -6.69
C GLY A 279 -0.77 5.12 -5.86
N ILE A 280 -0.49 4.47 -4.72
CA ILE A 280 -1.52 3.99 -3.80
C ILE A 280 -2.24 5.21 -3.22
N GLY A 281 -3.56 5.16 -3.36
CA GLY A 281 -4.47 6.18 -2.89
C GLY A 281 -5.90 5.66 -2.98
N PRO A 282 -6.88 6.42 -2.47
CA PRO A 282 -8.27 6.01 -2.52
C PRO A 282 -8.72 5.90 -3.97
N THR A 283 -9.14 4.70 -4.37
CA THR A 283 -9.72 4.42 -5.69
C THR A 283 -10.74 3.29 -5.52
N TRP A 284 -11.90 3.44 -6.16
CA TRP A 284 -12.94 2.43 -6.12
C TRP A 284 -12.50 1.14 -6.80
N THR A 285 -12.65 0.01 -6.10
CA THR A 285 -12.30 -1.30 -6.64
C THR A 285 -13.52 -1.94 -7.28
N PHE A 286 -13.49 -2.15 -8.59
CA PHE A 286 -14.56 -2.87 -9.30
C PHE A 286 -14.03 -4.13 -9.95
N PRO A 287 -14.54 -5.32 -9.57
CA PRO A 287 -14.02 -6.57 -10.12
C PRO A 287 -14.30 -6.66 -11.62
N PHE A 288 -13.31 -7.14 -12.35
CA PHE A 288 -13.45 -7.67 -13.70
C PHE A 288 -14.32 -8.93 -13.67
N ARG A 289 -15.12 -9.11 -14.71
CA ARG A 289 -15.83 -10.38 -14.99
C ARG A 289 -14.88 -11.41 -15.59
N THR A 290 -13.90 -10.94 -16.34
CA THR A 290 -12.85 -11.74 -16.96
C THR A 290 -11.73 -11.97 -15.96
N GLY A 291 -11.49 -13.23 -15.58
CA GLY A 291 -10.48 -13.60 -14.58
C GLY A 291 -9.11 -14.00 -15.13
N SER A 292 -9.00 -14.20 -16.45
CA SER A 292 -7.78 -14.56 -17.16
C SER A 292 -7.78 -14.01 -18.58
N LEU A 293 -6.59 -13.81 -19.14
CA LEU A 293 -6.37 -13.33 -20.50
C LEU A 293 -5.33 -14.18 -21.23
N PRO A 294 -5.40 -14.30 -22.56
CA PRO A 294 -4.39 -14.99 -23.34
C PRO A 294 -2.99 -14.43 -23.03
N ALA A 295 -2.06 -15.32 -22.68
CA ALA A 295 -0.75 -14.93 -22.14
C ALA A 295 0.06 -14.08 -23.13
N HIS A 296 -0.03 -14.38 -24.43
CA HIS A 296 0.64 -13.62 -25.49
C HIS A 296 0.10 -12.19 -25.63
N LEU A 297 -1.19 -11.98 -25.33
CA LEU A 297 -1.83 -10.67 -25.39
C LEU A 297 -1.41 -9.84 -24.18
N LEU A 298 -1.53 -10.41 -22.98
CA LEU A 298 -1.10 -9.74 -21.74
C LEU A 298 0.40 -9.46 -21.73
N GLY A 299 1.23 -10.42 -22.16
CA GLY A 299 2.68 -10.25 -22.22
C GLY A 299 3.11 -9.08 -23.10
N ARG A 300 2.49 -8.91 -24.28
CA ARG A 300 2.74 -7.75 -25.15
C ARG A 300 2.27 -6.44 -24.54
N LYS A 301 1.11 -6.42 -23.88
CA LYS A 301 0.63 -5.22 -23.19
C LYS A 301 1.53 -4.82 -22.02
N LEU A 302 2.03 -5.79 -21.24
CA LEU A 302 2.97 -5.54 -20.14
C LEU A 302 4.33 -5.03 -20.60
N ALA A 303 4.78 -5.42 -21.80
CA ALA A 303 6.00 -4.89 -22.40
C ALA A 303 5.87 -3.40 -22.81
N GLY A 304 4.63 -2.90 -22.93
CA GLY A 304 4.36 -1.51 -23.32
C GLY A 304 4.60 -1.22 -24.81
N GLY A 305 4.60 0.07 -25.15
CA GLY A 305 4.85 0.56 -26.51
C GLY A 305 3.60 0.95 -27.29
N ALA A 306 3.81 1.65 -28.42
CA ALA A 306 2.74 2.16 -29.28
C ALA A 306 1.90 1.06 -29.95
N ASP A 307 2.45 -0.16 -30.07
CA ASP A 307 1.82 -1.32 -30.70
C ASP A 307 1.17 -2.28 -29.68
N ALA A 308 0.84 -1.78 -28.48
CA ALA A 308 0.17 -2.59 -27.47
C ALA A 308 -1.17 -3.15 -28.03
N PRO A 309 -1.44 -4.46 -27.89
CA PRO A 309 -2.57 -5.08 -28.55
C PRO A 309 -3.90 -4.61 -27.96
N ASP A 310 -4.91 -4.47 -28.80
CA ASP A 310 -6.30 -4.32 -28.36
C ASP A 310 -6.84 -5.63 -27.78
N LEU A 311 -7.85 -5.50 -26.90
CA LEU A 311 -8.62 -6.65 -26.45
C LEU A 311 -9.52 -7.17 -27.58
N PRO A 312 -9.75 -8.51 -27.65
CA PRO A 312 -10.75 -9.07 -28.55
C PRO A 312 -12.13 -8.47 -28.29
N ALA A 313 -12.90 -8.20 -29.36
CA ALA A 313 -14.24 -7.59 -29.26
C ALA A 313 -15.17 -8.34 -28.31
N SER A 314 -15.10 -9.68 -28.29
CA SER A 314 -15.89 -10.51 -27.37
C SER A 314 -15.60 -10.24 -25.89
N ILE A 315 -14.36 -9.92 -25.53
CA ILE A 315 -13.98 -9.55 -24.17
C ILE A 315 -14.44 -8.12 -23.86
N VAL A 316 -14.31 -7.21 -24.81
CA VAL A 316 -14.74 -5.81 -24.66
C VAL A 316 -16.24 -5.73 -24.38
N GLU A 317 -17.05 -6.50 -25.11
CA GLU A 317 -18.51 -6.56 -24.91
C GLU A 317 -18.89 -7.23 -23.59
N ALA A 318 -18.22 -8.32 -23.22
CA ALA A 318 -18.52 -9.07 -22.00
C ALA A 318 -18.08 -8.34 -20.72
N ASP A 319 -16.96 -7.61 -20.79
CA ASP A 319 -16.34 -6.93 -19.66
C ASP A 319 -15.91 -5.49 -19.98
N PRO A 320 -16.87 -4.54 -20.01
CA PRO A 320 -16.58 -3.13 -20.28
C PRO A 320 -15.64 -2.48 -19.23
N ARG A 321 -15.54 -3.04 -18.03
CA ARG A 321 -14.64 -2.53 -16.98
C ARG A 321 -13.20 -2.87 -17.31
N LEU A 322 -12.94 -4.13 -17.67
CA LEU A 322 -11.63 -4.53 -18.18
C LEU A 322 -11.27 -3.75 -19.44
N ALA A 323 -12.22 -3.51 -20.36
CA ALA A 323 -11.96 -2.72 -21.56
C ALA A 323 -11.46 -1.30 -21.25
N ARG A 324 -12.12 -0.59 -20.31
CA ARG A 324 -11.67 0.76 -19.87
C ARG A 324 -10.31 0.71 -19.18
N PHE A 325 -10.09 -0.29 -18.32
CA PHE A 325 -8.80 -0.51 -17.68
C PHE A 325 -7.68 -0.75 -18.70
N TRP A 326 -7.98 -1.53 -19.74
CA TRP A 326 -7.03 -1.89 -20.80
C TRP A 326 -6.65 -0.70 -21.69
N ALA A 327 -7.62 0.15 -22.01
CA ALA A 327 -7.42 1.33 -22.84
C ALA A 327 -6.64 2.44 -22.13
N ALA A 328 -6.66 2.48 -20.80
CA ALA A 328 -5.92 3.48 -20.03
C ALA A 328 -4.39 3.26 -20.08
N PRO A 329 -3.58 4.31 -19.90
CA PRO A 329 -2.13 4.19 -19.73
C PRO A 329 -1.76 3.33 -18.52
N TRP A 330 -0.80 2.42 -18.69
CA TRP A 330 -0.37 1.47 -17.65
C TRP A 330 1.00 1.82 -17.09
N THR A 331 1.09 1.89 -15.76
CA THR A 331 2.36 1.71 -15.05
C THR A 331 2.46 0.26 -14.61
N VAL A 332 3.48 -0.45 -15.08
CA VAL A 332 3.71 -1.85 -14.72
C VAL A 332 4.80 -1.91 -13.66
N SER A 333 4.48 -2.49 -12.51
CA SER A 333 5.35 -2.54 -11.35
C SER A 333 5.69 -3.99 -10.99
N TYR A 334 6.98 -4.26 -10.76
CA TYR A 334 7.50 -5.55 -10.35
C TYR A 334 8.10 -5.43 -8.95
N LEU A 335 7.42 -6.03 -7.97
CA LEU A 335 7.88 -6.08 -6.58
C LEU A 335 8.61 -7.41 -6.33
N ARG A 336 9.94 -7.34 -6.29
CA ARG A 336 10.85 -8.48 -6.10
C ARG A 336 11.30 -8.57 -4.64
N ARG A 337 11.30 -9.80 -4.11
CA ARG A 337 11.80 -10.11 -2.77
C ARG A 337 12.98 -11.06 -2.87
N PRO A 338 14.05 -10.89 -2.08
CA PRO A 338 15.24 -11.73 -2.11
C PRO A 338 14.99 -13.25 -2.13
N SER A 339 14.05 -13.71 -1.30
CA SER A 339 13.76 -15.13 -1.09
C SER A 339 12.70 -15.69 -2.05
N ARG A 340 12.24 -14.90 -3.04
CA ARG A 340 11.14 -15.29 -3.93
C ARG A 340 11.54 -15.10 -5.39
N PRO A 341 11.52 -16.18 -6.20
CA PRO A 341 12.00 -16.10 -7.59
C PRO A 341 11.09 -15.26 -8.48
N ASN A 342 9.79 -15.26 -8.22
CA ASN A 342 8.81 -14.54 -9.04
C ASN A 342 8.41 -13.22 -8.39
N PRO A 343 8.47 -12.08 -9.10
CA PRO A 343 7.95 -10.82 -8.61
C PRO A 343 6.43 -10.88 -8.43
N VAL A 344 5.92 -10.03 -7.54
CA VAL A 344 4.50 -9.64 -7.58
C VAL A 344 4.37 -8.57 -8.65
N THR A 345 3.63 -8.87 -9.72
CA THR A 345 3.40 -7.94 -10.84
C THR A 345 2.08 -7.21 -10.64
N ILE A 346 2.17 -5.88 -10.54
CA ILE A 346 1.08 -4.97 -10.23
C ILE A 346 0.96 -3.99 -11.39
N VAL A 347 -0.23 -3.85 -11.94
CA VAL A 347 -0.55 -2.87 -12.99
C VAL A 347 -1.40 -1.79 -12.39
N ARG A 348 -0.96 -0.53 -12.51
CA ARG A 348 -1.78 0.65 -12.25
C ARG A 348 -2.22 1.21 -13.59
N ALA A 349 -3.53 1.25 -13.82
CA ALA A 349 -4.12 1.93 -14.97
C ALA A 349 -4.61 3.31 -14.54
N GLU A 350 -4.16 4.35 -15.23
CA GLU A 350 -4.47 5.74 -14.88
C GLU A 350 -5.98 5.98 -14.80
N GLY A 351 -6.44 6.50 -13.64
CA GLY A 351 -7.85 6.75 -13.39
C GLY A 351 -8.76 5.51 -13.28
N GLN A 352 -8.21 4.29 -13.43
CA GLN A 352 -9.00 3.04 -13.38
C GLN A 352 -8.65 2.14 -12.18
N GLY A 353 -7.50 2.34 -11.54
CA GLY A 353 -7.08 1.62 -10.33
C GLY A 353 -6.02 0.55 -10.60
N PHE A 354 -6.08 -0.56 -9.86
CA PHE A 354 -5.05 -1.59 -9.89
C PHE A 354 -5.55 -2.94 -10.40
N ALA A 355 -4.64 -3.70 -10.99
CA ALA A 355 -4.81 -5.11 -11.30
C ALA A 355 -3.54 -5.90 -10.98
N ARG A 356 -3.72 -7.19 -10.65
CA ARG A 356 -2.64 -8.12 -10.37
C ARG A 356 -2.51 -9.14 -11.49
N VAL A 357 -1.28 -9.37 -11.91
CA VAL A 357 -0.93 -10.44 -12.86
C VAL A 357 -0.54 -11.67 -12.05
N GLY A 358 -1.28 -12.77 -12.25
CA GLY A 358 -1.06 -14.04 -11.60
C GLY A 358 -0.27 -15.02 -12.46
N THR A 359 -0.45 -16.30 -12.17
CA THR A 359 0.23 -17.39 -12.89
C THR A 359 -0.38 -17.64 -14.27
N THR A 360 0.46 -18.07 -15.22
CA THR A 360 0.03 -18.58 -16.52
C THR A 360 -0.23 -20.07 -16.43
N THR A 361 -1.38 -20.53 -16.93
CA THR A 361 -1.77 -21.94 -17.02
C THR A 361 -2.45 -22.18 -18.36
N ALA A 362 -2.01 -23.21 -19.11
CA ALA A 362 -2.59 -23.57 -20.41
C ALA A 362 -2.71 -22.39 -21.42
N GLY A 363 -1.73 -21.48 -21.43
CA GLY A 363 -1.70 -20.32 -22.34
C GLY A 363 -2.54 -19.12 -21.88
N GLU A 364 -3.22 -19.21 -20.74
CA GLU A 364 -4.00 -18.14 -20.12
C GLU A 364 -3.30 -17.63 -18.86
N THR A 365 -3.25 -16.32 -18.67
CA THR A 365 -2.67 -15.68 -17.48
C THR A 365 -3.77 -15.09 -16.62
N ALA A 366 -3.80 -15.43 -15.34
CA ALA A 366 -4.74 -14.83 -14.40
C ALA A 366 -4.51 -13.31 -14.34
N PHE A 367 -5.58 -12.53 -14.51
CA PHE A 367 -5.53 -11.07 -14.46
C PHE A 367 -6.80 -10.58 -13.78
N ARG A 368 -6.63 -9.93 -12.62
CA ARG A 368 -7.77 -9.56 -11.75
C ARG A 368 -7.55 -8.18 -11.18
N THR A 369 -8.64 -7.45 -11.01
CA THR A 369 -8.63 -6.18 -10.27
C THR A 369 -8.08 -6.41 -8.86
N ASP A 370 -7.37 -5.42 -8.36
CA ASP A 370 -6.81 -5.42 -7.01
C ASP A 370 -7.20 -4.13 -6.30
N SER A 371 -7.50 -4.20 -5.00
CA SER A 371 -7.80 -3.00 -4.24
C SER A 371 -6.49 -2.29 -3.84
N PRO A 372 -6.48 -0.95 -3.76
CA PRO A 372 -5.33 -0.21 -3.25
C PRO A 372 -4.81 -0.75 -1.90
N ALA A 373 -5.70 -1.23 -1.04
CA ALA A 373 -5.33 -1.79 0.25
C ALA A 373 -4.67 -3.18 0.17
N ASN A 374 -5.04 -4.01 -0.81
CA ASN A 374 -4.35 -5.28 -1.08
C ASN A 374 -2.98 -5.08 -1.74
N VAL A 375 -2.85 -4.05 -2.58
CA VAL A 375 -1.57 -3.59 -3.11
C VAL A 375 -0.67 -3.12 -1.97
N TYR A 376 -1.19 -2.29 -1.06
CA TYR A 376 -0.46 -1.82 0.13
C TYR A 376 0.02 -2.96 1.03
N ARG A 377 -0.85 -3.93 1.32
CA ARG A 377 -0.46 -5.17 2.05
C ARG A 377 0.69 -5.93 1.37
N SER A 378 0.80 -5.86 0.05
CA SER A 378 1.87 -6.53 -0.70
C SER A 378 3.21 -5.81 -0.52
N VAL A 379 3.20 -4.48 -0.44
CA VAL A 379 4.36 -3.65 -0.08
C VAL A 379 4.80 -3.94 1.35
N VAL A 380 3.87 -3.91 2.32
CA VAL A 380 4.16 -4.22 3.73
C VAL A 380 4.75 -5.62 3.86
N ARG A 381 4.21 -6.62 3.16
CA ARG A 381 4.75 -7.99 3.14
C ARG A 381 6.11 -8.11 2.51
N ALA A 382 6.47 -7.22 1.59
CA ALA A 382 7.79 -7.24 1.00
C ALA A 382 8.83 -6.60 1.91
N LEU A 383 8.47 -5.57 2.67
CA LEU A 383 9.42 -4.75 3.42
C LEU A 383 9.48 -5.07 4.92
N LEU A 384 8.38 -5.54 5.51
CA LEU A 384 8.25 -5.78 6.96
C LEU A 384 7.95 -7.24 7.33
N GLY A 385 7.78 -8.15 6.36
CA GLY A 385 7.24 -9.50 6.59
C GLY A 385 8.05 -10.65 6.04
#